data_AF-A0A1V2Q5T3-F1
#
_entry.id   AF-A0A1V2Q5T3-F1
#
_cell.length_a   1.000
_cell.length_b   1.000
_cell.length_c   1.000
_cell.angle_alpha   90.00
_cell.angle_beta   90.00
_cell.angle_gamma   90.00
#
_symmetry.space_group_name_H-M   'P 1'
#
loop_
_entity.id
_entity.type
_entity.pdbx_description
1 polymer ?
#
loop_
_entity_poly.entity_id
_entity_poly.type
_entity_poly.pdbx_seq_one_letter_code
_entity_poly.pdbx_strand_id
1 'polypeptide(L)'
;MSEKPKGLRLDFYRLARGGDYTLGGISARHDECVLIGTVSYLNIYAPGVKPTVSPLDKGSQVSAPSEDRPAVYLVIGRHGPNDRYIIPADQETWQPDGRWWMHGGNFADSSDSRFDALLPGGFAVRVHDRHEG
;
A
#
# COMPACT_ATOMS: atom_id res chain seq x y z
N MET A 1 13.14 18.70 -6.18
CA MET A 1 12.48 17.38 -6.19
C MET A 1 12.63 16.77 -4.82
N SER A 2 11.55 16.29 -4.19
CA SER A 2 11.67 15.58 -2.92
C SER A 2 12.53 14.33 -3.11
N GLU A 3 13.33 13.98 -2.11
CA GLU A 3 14.05 12.71 -2.12
C GLU A 3 13.05 11.55 -2.24
N LYS A 4 13.41 10.54 -3.02
CA LYS A 4 12.57 9.36 -3.25
C LYS A 4 12.50 8.55 -1.95
N PRO A 5 11.31 8.25 -1.41
CA PRO A 5 11.20 7.50 -0.17
C PRO A 5 11.74 6.09 -0.34
N LYS A 6 12.16 5.49 0.77
CA LYS A 6 12.56 4.08 0.83
C LYS A 6 11.65 3.31 1.77
N GLY A 7 11.56 2.01 1.53
CA GLY A 7 10.62 1.14 2.21
C GLY A 7 10.93 -0.34 2.07
N LEU A 8 9.92 -1.16 2.35
CA LEU A 8 10.00 -2.63 2.26
C LEU A 8 9.44 -3.11 0.93
N ARG A 9 10.09 -4.12 0.35
CA ARG A 9 9.60 -4.79 -0.85
C ARG A 9 8.51 -5.80 -0.45
N LEU A 10 7.40 -5.77 -1.17
CA LEU A 10 6.32 -6.73 -1.06
C LEU A 10 6.02 -7.33 -2.44
N ASP A 11 5.48 -8.54 -2.43
CA ASP A 11 4.99 -9.25 -3.61
C ASP A 11 3.46 -9.13 -3.68
N PHE A 12 2.93 -8.96 -4.88
CA PHE A 12 1.49 -9.02 -5.14
C PHE A 12 1.04 -10.44 -5.46
N TYR A 13 0.02 -10.91 -4.74
CA TYR A 13 -0.59 -12.20 -4.91
C TYR A 13 -1.93 -12.05 -5.61
N ARG A 14 -2.01 -12.59 -6.82
CA ARG A 14 -3.23 -12.58 -7.65
C ARG A 14 -3.94 -13.92 -7.56
N LEU A 15 -5.27 -13.88 -7.65
CA LEU A 15 -6.07 -15.10 -7.73
C LEU A 15 -5.77 -15.84 -9.04
N ALA A 16 -5.22 -17.06 -8.94
CA ALA A 16 -4.84 -17.86 -10.10
C ALA A 16 -5.99 -18.20 -11.07
N ARG A 17 -7.24 -18.13 -10.61
CA ARG A 17 -8.46 -18.43 -11.38
C ARG A 17 -9.44 -17.25 -11.44
N GLY A 18 -9.03 -16.06 -11.00
CA GLY A 18 -9.86 -14.85 -11.00
C GLY A 18 -9.68 -14.02 -12.27
N GLY A 19 -10.69 -13.21 -12.61
CA GLY A 19 -10.50 -12.10 -13.53
C GLY A 19 -9.80 -10.91 -12.84
N ASP A 20 -9.36 -9.93 -13.63
CA ASP A 20 -8.90 -8.66 -13.09
C ASP A 20 -10.11 -7.82 -12.64
N TYR A 21 -10.38 -7.82 -11.33
CA TYR A 21 -11.39 -6.95 -10.72
C TYR A 21 -10.78 -5.65 -10.19
N THR A 22 -9.49 -5.41 -10.34
CA THR A 22 -8.86 -4.13 -9.98
C THR A 22 -9.15 -3.03 -11.00
N LEU A 23 -9.60 -3.41 -12.22
CA LEU A 23 -9.78 -2.53 -13.37
C LEU A 23 -8.45 -1.89 -13.83
N GLY A 24 -7.38 -2.68 -13.93
CA GLY A 24 -6.05 -2.19 -14.29
C GLY A 24 -5.30 -1.47 -13.16
N GLY A 25 -5.62 -1.80 -11.91
CA GLY A 25 -4.93 -1.32 -10.72
C GLY A 25 -3.46 -1.74 -10.67
N ILE A 26 -2.69 -1.18 -9.72
CA ILE A 26 -1.25 -1.44 -9.63
C ILE A 26 -0.94 -2.93 -9.43
N SER A 27 -1.75 -3.64 -8.67
CA SER A 27 -1.56 -5.06 -8.37
C SER A 27 -1.89 -5.96 -9.57
N ALA A 28 -2.64 -5.48 -10.56
CA ALA A 28 -2.83 -6.18 -11.83
C ALA A 28 -1.69 -5.96 -12.84
N ARG A 29 -0.94 -4.86 -12.70
CA ARG A 29 0.12 -4.46 -13.65
C ARG A 29 1.53 -4.78 -13.19
N HIS A 30 1.75 -4.85 -11.88
CA HIS A 30 3.06 -5.07 -11.27
C HIS A 30 3.02 -6.31 -10.40
N ASP A 31 4.11 -7.07 -10.38
CA ASP A 31 4.26 -8.24 -9.51
C ASP A 31 4.69 -7.85 -8.09
N GLU A 32 5.20 -6.63 -7.92
CA GLU A 32 5.86 -6.19 -6.69
C GLU A 32 5.56 -4.72 -6.40
N CYS A 33 5.75 -4.32 -5.15
CA CYS A 33 5.66 -2.92 -4.74
C CYS A 33 6.66 -2.58 -3.63
N VAL A 34 6.74 -1.28 -3.32
CA VAL A 34 7.50 -0.78 -2.17
C VAL A 34 6.56 -0.12 -1.19
N LEU A 35 6.43 -0.70 0.00
CA LEU A 35 5.71 -0.12 1.13
C LEU A 35 6.56 0.99 1.76
N ILE A 36 6.17 2.25 1.57
CA ILE A 36 6.98 3.42 1.97
C ILE A 36 6.56 4.05 3.29
N GLY A 37 5.45 3.61 3.88
CA GLY A 37 4.96 4.12 5.15
C GLY A 37 3.61 3.57 5.55
N THR A 38 3.12 4.07 6.68
CA THR A 38 1.76 3.82 7.18
C THR A 38 0.95 5.10 7.20
N VAL A 39 -0.37 4.96 7.17
CA VAL A 39 -1.29 6.10 7.24
C VAL A 39 -2.59 5.67 7.90
N SER A 40 -3.19 6.56 8.68
CA SER A 40 -4.49 6.30 9.32
C SER A 40 -5.63 6.51 8.32
N TYR A 41 -6.60 5.58 8.31
CA TYR A 41 -7.85 5.72 7.55
C TYR A 41 -8.52 7.08 7.77
N LEU A 42 -8.61 7.53 9.02
CA LEU A 42 -9.27 8.79 9.39
C LEU A 42 -8.55 10.00 8.82
N ASN A 43 -7.28 9.86 8.47
CA ASN A 43 -6.45 10.93 7.95
C ASN A 43 -6.44 10.97 6.42
N ILE A 44 -6.50 9.83 5.72
CA ILE A 44 -6.53 9.78 4.24
C ILE A 44 -7.80 10.43 3.70
N TYR A 45 -8.94 10.15 4.32
CA TYR A 45 -10.26 10.51 3.80
C TYR A 45 -10.86 11.75 4.47
N ALA A 46 -10.05 12.50 5.22
CA ALA A 46 -10.50 13.72 5.88
C ALA A 46 -10.69 14.85 4.85
N PRO A 47 -11.89 15.42 4.70
CA PRO A 47 -12.14 16.49 3.73
C PRO A 47 -11.26 17.72 3.99
N GLY A 48 -10.56 18.18 2.95
CA GLY A 48 -9.74 19.40 3.01
C GLY A 48 -8.44 19.29 3.80
N VAL A 49 -8.05 18.08 4.23
CA VAL A 49 -6.81 17.84 4.98
C VAL A 49 -5.87 17.01 4.13
N LYS A 50 -4.63 17.49 3.98
CA LYS A 50 -3.59 16.68 3.34
C LYS A 50 -3.28 15.46 4.22
N PRO A 51 -3.25 14.23 3.65
CA PRO A 51 -2.86 13.06 4.42
C PRO A 51 -1.49 13.24 5.06
N THR A 52 -1.40 12.92 6.35
CA THR A 52 -0.17 12.82 7.14
C THR A 52 0.24 11.36 7.19
N VAL A 53 1.35 11.06 6.53
CA VAL A 53 1.93 9.72 6.49
C VAL A 53 2.99 9.56 7.57
N SER A 54 3.11 8.36 8.10
CA SER A 54 4.19 7.96 9.00
C SER A 54 5.21 7.14 8.22
N PRO A 55 6.49 7.54 8.15
CA PRO A 55 7.50 6.71 7.50
C PRO A 55 7.68 5.40 8.27
N LEU A 56 8.14 4.36 7.58
CA LEU A 56 8.57 3.14 8.26
C LEU A 56 9.78 3.41 9.16
N ASP A 57 10.05 2.53 10.13
CA ASP A 57 11.28 2.58 10.90
C ASP A 57 12.52 2.55 10.00
N LYS A 58 13.61 3.23 10.40
CA LYS A 58 14.83 3.35 9.57
C LYS A 58 15.37 2.00 9.08
N GLY A 59 15.27 0.96 9.91
CA GLY A 59 15.69 -0.40 9.55
C GLY A 59 14.87 -1.04 8.43
N SER A 60 13.68 -0.51 8.13
CA SER A 60 12.77 -0.98 7.09
C SER A 60 12.84 -0.16 5.80
N GLN A 61 13.61 0.93 5.77
CA GLN A 61 13.74 1.83 4.63
C GLN A 61 14.87 1.40 3.68
N VAL A 62 14.76 0.21 3.09
CA VAL A 62 15.87 -0.43 2.35
C VAL A 62 15.76 -0.36 0.83
N SER A 63 14.54 -0.29 0.29
CA SER A 63 14.27 -0.32 -1.14
C SER A 63 13.60 0.96 -1.59
N ALA A 64 14.05 1.55 -2.70
CA ALA A 64 13.35 2.67 -3.33
C ALA A 64 12.31 2.15 -4.35
N PRO A 65 11.17 2.82 -4.54
CA PRO A 65 10.23 2.52 -5.62
C PRO A 65 10.92 2.56 -6.99
N SER A 66 10.31 1.97 -8.01
CA SER A 66 10.72 2.04 -9.42
C SER A 66 9.49 1.89 -10.32
N GLU A 67 9.65 2.03 -11.63
CA GLU A 67 8.55 1.80 -12.57
C GLU A 67 7.96 0.39 -12.42
N ASP A 68 8.80 -0.62 -12.18
CA ASP A 68 8.35 -2.00 -11.93
C ASP A 68 7.82 -2.25 -10.52
N ARG A 69 8.11 -1.35 -9.56
CA ARG A 69 7.80 -1.50 -8.13
C ARG A 69 7.21 -0.22 -7.59
N PRO A 70 5.93 0.05 -7.87
CA PRO A 70 5.28 1.27 -7.43
C PRO A 70 5.29 1.42 -5.90
N ALA A 71 5.29 2.66 -5.45
CA ALA A 71 5.14 3.00 -4.05
C ALA A 71 3.71 2.77 -3.56
N VAL A 72 3.59 2.23 -2.34
CA VAL A 72 2.32 1.98 -1.68
C VAL A 72 2.36 2.34 -0.19
N TYR A 73 1.18 2.50 0.40
CA TYR A 73 1.00 2.75 1.83
C TYR A 73 0.20 1.65 2.50
N LEU A 74 0.56 1.31 3.74
CA LEU A 74 -0.26 0.48 4.61
C LEU A 74 -1.24 1.37 5.36
N VAL A 75 -2.52 1.17 5.11
CA VAL A 75 -3.59 1.87 5.83
C VAL A 75 -3.89 1.12 7.13
N ILE A 76 -3.88 1.86 8.23
CA ILE A 76 -4.42 1.41 9.51
C ILE A 76 -5.89 1.84 9.54
N GLY A 77 -6.76 0.85 9.38
CA GLY A 77 -8.18 0.96 9.13
C GLY A 77 -9.00 1.53 10.28
N ARG A 78 -10.27 1.78 10.00
CA ARG A 78 -11.19 2.47 10.92
C ARG A 78 -11.50 1.63 12.16
N HIS A 79 -11.53 0.31 12.01
CA HIS A 79 -12.04 -0.61 13.02
C HIS A 79 -10.96 -1.16 13.96
N GLY A 80 -9.77 -0.54 13.97
CA GLY A 80 -8.68 -0.87 14.88
C GLY A 80 -7.49 -1.53 14.20
N PRO A 81 -6.51 -2.04 14.98
CA PRO A 81 -5.20 -2.44 14.47
C PRO A 81 -5.20 -3.66 13.55
N ASN A 82 -6.32 -4.39 13.44
CA ASN A 82 -6.48 -5.56 12.58
C ASN A 82 -7.13 -5.23 11.22
N ASP A 83 -7.73 -4.05 11.08
CA ASP A 83 -8.25 -3.58 9.79
C ASP A 83 -7.09 -2.95 9.03
N ARG A 84 -6.48 -3.70 8.12
CA ARG A 84 -5.31 -3.24 7.34
C ARG A 84 -5.45 -3.59 5.88
N TYR A 85 -4.99 -2.68 5.05
CA TYR A 85 -4.94 -2.86 3.61
C TYR A 85 -3.93 -1.92 3.00
N ILE A 86 -3.53 -2.21 1.77
CA ILE A 86 -2.59 -1.40 1.00
C ILE A 86 -3.37 -0.49 0.05
N ILE A 87 -2.88 0.74 -0.13
CA ILE A 87 -3.33 1.64 -1.19
C ILE A 87 -2.13 2.13 -2.03
N PRO A 88 -2.35 2.49 -3.30
CA PRO A 88 -1.36 3.19 -4.10
C PRO A 88 -0.92 4.51 -3.46
N ALA A 89 0.35 4.84 -3.59
CA ALA A 89 0.80 6.22 -3.52
C ALA A 89 0.72 6.86 -4.91
N ASP A 90 0.62 8.18 -4.96
CA ASP A 90 0.97 8.94 -6.16
C ASP A 90 2.48 8.81 -6.41
N GLN A 91 2.88 8.44 -7.63
CA GLN A 91 4.27 8.09 -7.96
C GLN A 91 5.18 9.30 -8.24
N GLU A 92 4.63 10.52 -8.21
CA GLU A 92 5.39 11.76 -8.37
C GLU A 92 5.58 12.49 -7.04
N THR A 93 4.51 12.55 -6.25
CA THR A 93 4.45 13.26 -4.97
C THR A 93 4.70 12.36 -3.77
N TRP A 94 4.62 11.04 -3.95
CA TRP A 94 4.74 10.03 -2.90
C TRP A 94 3.70 10.18 -1.78
N GLN A 95 2.54 10.75 -2.08
CA GLN A 95 1.44 10.93 -1.12
C GLN A 95 0.26 10.03 -1.48
N PRO A 96 -0.58 9.63 -0.51
CA PRO A 96 -1.91 9.13 -0.81
C PRO A 96 -2.70 10.22 -1.54
N ASP A 97 -3.42 9.85 -2.59
CA ASP A 97 -4.20 10.78 -3.41
C ASP A 97 -5.57 11.16 -2.80
N GLY A 98 -5.89 10.61 -1.63
CA GLY A 98 -7.13 10.85 -0.89
C GLY A 98 -8.38 10.21 -1.53
N ARG A 99 -8.22 9.45 -2.62
CA ARG A 99 -9.34 8.81 -3.30
C ARG A 99 -9.76 7.54 -2.60
N TRP A 100 -11.05 7.24 -2.64
CA TRP A 100 -11.57 6.00 -2.10
C TRP A 100 -11.17 4.81 -2.97
N TRP A 101 -10.24 4.00 -2.47
CA TRP A 101 -9.79 2.79 -3.13
C TRP A 101 -10.52 1.56 -2.60
N MET A 102 -10.86 0.65 -3.50
CA MET A 102 -11.58 -0.58 -3.21
C MET A 102 -10.70 -1.80 -3.43
N HIS A 103 -10.95 -2.85 -2.65
CA HIS A 103 -10.30 -4.15 -2.85
C HIS A 103 -10.71 -4.75 -4.19
N GLY A 104 -9.73 -5.02 -5.04
CA GLY A 104 -9.93 -5.67 -6.35
C GLY A 104 -9.67 -7.17 -6.35
N GLY A 105 -9.57 -7.81 -5.18
CA GLY A 105 -9.34 -9.26 -5.05
C GLY A 105 -7.88 -9.70 -4.90
N ASN A 106 -6.92 -8.79 -5.08
CA ASN A 106 -5.49 -9.08 -4.90
C ASN A 106 -5.01 -8.78 -3.47
N PHE A 107 -3.90 -9.42 -3.12
CA PHE A 107 -3.26 -9.31 -1.82
C PHE A 107 -1.77 -8.95 -1.98
N ALA A 108 -1.14 -8.52 -0.90
CA ALA A 108 0.30 -8.32 -0.84
C ALA A 108 0.87 -8.95 0.42
N ASP A 109 2.09 -9.47 0.31
CA ASP A 109 2.82 -10.05 1.44
C ASP A 109 4.33 -9.92 1.26
N SER A 110 5.10 -10.21 2.31
CA SER A 110 6.55 -10.31 2.26
C SER A 110 7.06 -11.27 3.32
N SER A 111 8.04 -12.11 2.95
CA SER A 111 8.77 -12.96 3.90
C SER A 111 9.70 -12.19 4.86
N ASP A 112 9.74 -10.87 4.73
CA ASP A 112 10.54 -9.99 5.56
C ASP A 112 9.89 -9.80 6.94
N SER A 113 10.57 -10.23 8.01
CA SER A 113 10.04 -10.11 9.38
C SER A 113 9.74 -8.66 9.80
N ARG A 114 10.30 -7.66 9.12
CA ARG A 114 9.98 -6.24 9.35
C ARG A 114 8.58 -5.89 8.87
N PHE A 115 8.06 -6.59 7.86
CA PHE A 115 6.68 -6.46 7.42
C PHE A 115 5.74 -7.11 8.44
N ASP A 116 6.07 -8.30 8.94
CA ASP A 116 5.30 -8.97 10.00
C ASP A 116 5.19 -8.12 11.27
N ALA A 117 6.25 -7.40 11.64
CA ALA A 117 6.24 -6.48 12.78
C ALA A 117 5.21 -5.36 12.63
N LEU A 118 4.81 -5.03 11.40
CA LEU A 118 3.73 -4.08 11.13
C LEU A 118 2.36 -4.73 11.32
N LEU A 119 2.21 -6.06 11.20
CA LEU A 119 0.91 -6.73 11.13
C LEU A 119 0.65 -7.60 12.37
N PRO A 120 -0.24 -7.19 13.29
CA PRO A 120 -0.64 -8.05 14.39
C PRO A 120 -1.35 -9.29 13.84
N GLY A 121 -0.65 -10.43 13.85
CA GLY A 121 -1.17 -11.73 13.39
C GLY A 121 -0.55 -12.26 12.09
N GLY A 122 0.26 -11.48 11.35
CA GLY A 122 1.10 -11.97 10.24
C GLY A 122 0.36 -12.63 9.07
N PHE A 123 -0.36 -11.84 8.26
CA PHE A 123 -1.06 -12.34 7.08
C PHE A 123 -0.93 -11.40 5.89
N ALA A 124 -1.01 -11.96 4.68
CA ALA A 124 -1.19 -11.19 3.46
C ALA A 124 -2.33 -10.16 3.60
N VAL A 125 -2.06 -8.93 3.18
CA VAL A 125 -3.00 -7.81 3.31
C VAL A 125 -3.71 -7.53 2.00
N ARG A 126 -4.98 -7.12 2.08
CA ARG A 126 -5.76 -6.74 0.90
C ARG A 126 -5.12 -5.54 0.21
N VAL A 127 -5.13 -5.54 -1.13
CA VAL A 127 -4.71 -4.39 -1.93
C VAL A 127 -5.95 -3.67 -2.44
N HIS A 128 -6.15 -2.44 -1.97
CA HIS A 128 -7.18 -1.55 -2.41
C HIS A 128 -6.59 -0.64 -3.49
N ASP A 129 -6.69 -1.06 -4.74
CA ASP A 129 -6.16 -0.35 -5.90
C ASP A 129 -7.15 -0.25 -7.07
N ARG A 130 -8.43 -0.55 -6.78
CA ARG A 130 -9.55 -0.34 -7.67
C ARG A 130 -10.19 1.00 -7.41
N HIS A 131 -10.42 1.78 -8.46
CA HIS A 131 -11.17 3.02 -8.40
C HIS A 131 -12.36 2.93 -9.37
N GLU A 132 -13.58 3.13 -8.87
CA GLU A 132 -14.75 3.35 -9.72
C GLU A 132 -14.83 4.86 -9.98
N GLY A 133 -14.58 5.26 -11.22
CA GLY A 133 -14.76 6.60 -11.73
C GLY A 133 -15.54 6.54 -13.03
#